data_AF-A0A529LYM4-F1
#
_entry.id   AF-A0A529LYM4-F1
#
_cell.length_a   1.000
_cell.length_b   1.000
_cell.length_c   1.000
_cell.angle_alpha   90.00
_cell.angle_beta   90.00
_cell.angle_gamma   90.00
#
_symmetry.space_group_name_H-M   'P 1'
#
loop_
_entity.id
_entity.type
_entity.pdbx_description
1 polymer ?
#
loop_
_entity_poly.entity_id
_entity_poly.type
_entity_poly.pdbx_seq_one_letter_code
_entity_poly.pdbx_strand_id
1 'polypeptide(L)'
;SLDWQTELDDAFDLVDSQSTGNLAAFVAEPILSSGGILELPQGYLAALQQKCRERGMLLILDEAQTGIGRTGHMFAFQRDGVTPDILTLSKTIGAGLPLSAVMTTAEIEEEAHAKGFLFYTTHVSDPLPAAVGLAVLDVVEEEKLVERARSMGAKLFAGLSSLKQR
;
A
#
# COMPACT_ATOMS: atom_id res chain seq x y z
N SER A 1 -28.99 -6.91 2.45
CA SER A 1 -27.66 -6.96 3.06
C SER A 1 -26.80 -6.10 2.19
N LEU A 2 -26.25 -4.98 2.68
CA LEU A 2 -25.27 -4.24 1.89
C LEU A 2 -23.98 -5.04 1.94
N ASP A 3 -23.63 -5.66 0.82
CA ASP A 3 -22.32 -6.27 0.66
C ASP A 3 -21.31 -5.20 0.24
N TRP A 4 -20.04 -5.41 0.58
CA TRP A 4 -18.99 -4.43 0.31
C TRP A 4 -18.76 -4.19 -1.18
N GLN A 5 -19.16 -5.12 -2.04
CA GLN A 5 -19.02 -5.00 -3.50
C GLN A 5 -20.01 -3.99 -4.05
N THR A 6 -21.28 -4.07 -3.63
CA THR A 6 -22.32 -3.11 -3.97
C THR A 6 -21.95 -1.70 -3.49
N GLU A 7 -21.42 -1.57 -2.26
CA GLU A 7 -20.94 -0.28 -1.76
C GLU A 7 -19.78 0.30 -2.60
N LEU A 8 -18.85 -0.56 -3.06
CA LEU A 8 -17.76 -0.16 -3.93
C LEU A 8 -18.29 0.27 -5.31
N ASP A 9 -19.26 -0.46 -5.85
CA ASP A 9 -19.92 -0.14 -7.12
C ASP A 9 -20.65 1.20 -7.04
N ASP A 10 -21.49 1.39 -6.03
CA ASP A 10 -22.24 2.62 -5.78
C ASP A 10 -21.30 3.82 -5.59
N ALA A 11 -20.16 3.63 -4.90
CA ALA A 11 -19.16 4.67 -4.72
C ALA A 11 -18.52 5.10 -6.06
N PHE A 12 -18.23 4.16 -6.96
CA PHE A 12 -17.67 4.48 -8.27
C PHE A 12 -18.72 5.07 -9.23
N ASP A 13 -19.98 4.64 -9.16
CA ASP A 13 -21.08 5.27 -9.90
C ASP A 13 -21.24 6.74 -9.48
N LEU A 14 -21.07 7.03 -8.19
CA LEU A 14 -21.06 8.41 -7.69
C LEU A 14 -19.88 9.21 -8.26
N VAL A 15 -18.67 8.64 -8.27
CA VAL A 15 -17.48 9.27 -8.87
C VAL A 15 -17.72 9.59 -10.34
N ASP A 16 -18.28 8.66 -11.10
CA ASP A 16 -18.56 8.82 -12.52
C ASP A 16 -19.63 9.88 -12.77
N SER A 17 -20.66 9.95 -11.92
CA SER A 17 -21.72 10.96 -12.03
C SER A 17 -21.25 12.38 -11.72
N GLN A 18 -20.18 12.54 -10.93
CA GLN A 18 -19.66 13.83 -10.47
C GLN A 18 -18.43 14.31 -11.26
N SER A 19 -17.80 13.44 -12.03
CA SER A 19 -16.57 13.73 -12.76
C SER A 19 -16.86 14.05 -14.22
N THR A 20 -16.28 15.14 -14.72
CA THR A 20 -16.40 15.55 -16.14
C THR A 20 -15.05 15.53 -16.87
N GLY A 21 -13.97 15.18 -16.17
CA GLY A 21 -12.62 15.10 -16.71
C GLY A 21 -12.01 13.71 -16.59
N ASN A 22 -10.76 13.57 -17.01
CA ASN A 22 -10.04 12.30 -16.92
C ASN A 22 -9.62 12.05 -15.48
N LEU A 23 -10.06 10.91 -14.94
CA LEU A 23 -9.63 10.44 -13.64
C LEU A 23 -8.18 9.95 -13.72
N ALA A 24 -7.30 10.47 -12.86
CA ALA A 24 -5.87 10.16 -12.92
C ALA A 24 -5.51 8.89 -12.15
N ALA A 25 -5.87 8.83 -10.87
CA ALA A 25 -5.49 7.74 -10.00
C ALA A 25 -6.42 7.60 -8.79
N PHE A 26 -6.47 6.41 -8.20
CA PHE A 26 -7.02 6.15 -6.88
C PHE A 26 -5.87 5.90 -5.89
N VAL A 27 -5.90 6.53 -4.72
CA VAL A 27 -4.90 6.34 -3.67
C VAL A 27 -5.56 5.65 -2.47
N ALA A 28 -5.01 4.53 -2.03
CA ALA A 28 -5.55 3.75 -0.91
C ALA A 28 -4.45 3.21 0.01
N GLU A 29 -4.74 3.09 1.31
CA GLU A 29 -3.98 2.20 2.19
C GLU A 29 -4.58 0.78 2.10
N PRO A 30 -3.78 -0.31 2.05
CA PRO A 30 -4.30 -1.69 2.08
C PRO A 30 -5.07 -2.03 3.37
N ILE A 31 -4.73 -1.34 4.46
CA ILE A 31 -5.41 -1.33 5.75
C ILE A 31 -5.47 0.13 6.17
N LEU A 32 -6.67 0.66 6.44
CA LEU A 32 -6.82 2.06 6.83
C LEU A 32 -6.27 2.23 8.25
N SER A 33 -4.99 2.58 8.36
CA SER A 33 -4.28 2.46 9.63
C SER A 33 -4.66 3.59 10.58
N SER A 34 -4.43 4.85 10.19
CA SER A 34 -4.80 6.01 11.00
C SER A 34 -6.32 6.20 11.12
N GLY A 35 -7.09 5.59 10.21
CA GLY A 35 -8.56 5.53 10.26
C GLY A 35 -9.12 4.57 11.32
N GLY A 36 -8.27 3.85 12.06
CA GLY A 36 -8.69 2.96 13.14
C GLY A 36 -8.31 1.48 12.93
N ILE A 37 -7.25 1.19 12.17
CA ILE A 37 -6.82 -0.17 11.84
C ILE A 37 -7.97 -0.97 11.21
N LEU A 38 -8.50 -0.45 10.11
CA LEU A 38 -9.63 -1.07 9.40
C LEU A 38 -9.10 -1.98 8.30
N GLU A 39 -9.18 -3.29 8.52
CA GLU A 39 -8.90 -4.27 7.49
C GLU A 39 -10.01 -4.24 6.42
N LEU A 40 -9.60 -4.09 5.16
CA LEU A 40 -10.52 -4.17 4.04
C LEU A 40 -11.00 -5.62 3.88
N PRO A 41 -12.24 -5.85 3.38
CA PRO A 41 -12.71 -7.18 3.02
C PRO A 41 -11.75 -7.88 2.06
N GLN A 42 -11.64 -9.21 2.16
CA GLN A 42 -10.80 -9.99 1.25
C GLN A 42 -11.24 -9.80 -0.21
N GLY A 43 -10.30 -9.44 -1.08
CA GLY A 43 -10.57 -9.20 -2.51
C GLY A 43 -11.01 -7.77 -2.82
N TYR A 44 -11.16 -6.91 -1.82
CA TYR A 44 -11.52 -5.51 -2.03
C TYR A 44 -10.47 -4.77 -2.88
N LEU A 45 -9.18 -4.98 -2.63
CA LEU A 45 -8.13 -4.31 -3.41
C LEU A 45 -8.11 -4.78 -4.87
N ALA A 46 -8.43 -6.07 -5.12
CA ALA A 46 -8.53 -6.60 -6.47
C ALA A 46 -9.71 -5.99 -7.22
N ALA A 47 -10.87 -5.86 -6.57
CA ALA A 47 -12.03 -5.18 -7.12
C ALA A 47 -11.74 -3.69 -7.36
N LEU A 48 -11.06 -3.02 -6.44
CA LEU A 48 -10.64 -1.63 -6.58
C LEU A 48 -9.69 -1.43 -7.79
N GLN A 49 -8.71 -2.32 -7.96
CA GLN A 49 -7.83 -2.28 -9.13
C GLN A 49 -8.62 -2.43 -10.43
N GLN A 50 -9.60 -3.33 -10.46
CA GLN A 50 -10.46 -3.52 -11.62
C GLN A 50 -11.26 -2.24 -11.94
N LYS A 51 -11.83 -1.58 -10.93
CA LYS A 51 -12.53 -0.29 -11.09
C LYS A 51 -11.63 0.82 -11.63
N CYS A 52 -10.37 0.85 -11.18
CA CYS A 52 -9.38 1.80 -11.70
C CYS A 52 -9.08 1.54 -13.18
N ARG A 53 -8.84 0.28 -13.55
CA ARG A 53 -8.55 -0.12 -14.94
C ARG A 53 -9.68 0.21 -15.91
N GLU A 54 -10.93 -0.02 -15.52
CA GLU A 54 -12.12 0.32 -16.32
C GLU A 54 -12.20 1.81 -16.69
N ARG A 55 -11.59 2.68 -15.87
CA ARG A 55 -11.60 4.14 -16.02
C ARG A 55 -10.28 4.71 -16.53
N GLY A 56 -9.30 3.86 -16.83
CA GLY A 56 -7.95 4.30 -17.19
C GLY A 56 -7.21 5.02 -16.04
N MET A 57 -7.60 4.76 -14.80
CA MET A 57 -6.96 5.29 -13.60
C MET A 57 -5.81 4.40 -13.16
N LEU A 58 -4.77 5.00 -12.59
CA LEU A 58 -3.74 4.27 -11.87
C LEU A 58 -4.20 3.91 -10.45
N LEU A 59 -3.78 2.77 -9.94
CA LEU A 59 -3.91 2.41 -8.53
C LEU A 59 -2.60 2.71 -7.80
N ILE A 60 -2.67 3.61 -6.81
CA ILE A 60 -1.58 3.91 -5.88
C ILE A 60 -1.89 3.28 -4.54
N LEU A 61 -1.01 2.40 -4.05
CA LEU A 61 -1.13 1.86 -2.70
C LEU A 61 -0.10 2.50 -1.77
N ASP A 62 -0.60 3.13 -0.72
CA ASP A 62 0.21 3.66 0.37
C ASP A 62 0.49 2.59 1.41
N GLU A 63 1.70 2.06 1.35
CA GLU A 63 2.21 1.03 2.24
C GLU A 63 3.23 1.60 3.23
N ALA A 64 3.20 2.90 3.51
CA ALA A 64 4.08 3.51 4.49
C ALA A 64 3.93 2.86 5.88
N GLN A 65 2.73 2.41 6.26
CA GLN A 65 2.49 1.70 7.53
C GLN A 65 2.48 0.19 7.37
N THR A 66 1.87 -0.31 6.29
CA THR A 66 1.54 -1.73 6.11
C THR A 66 2.65 -2.53 5.44
N GLY A 67 3.59 -1.87 4.76
CA GLY A 67 4.68 -2.51 4.06
C GLY A 67 5.81 -2.98 4.97
N ILE A 68 6.76 -3.66 4.35
CA ILE A 68 7.98 -4.19 4.98
C ILE A 68 7.64 -5.12 6.15
N GLY A 69 6.84 -6.15 5.88
CA GLY A 69 6.59 -7.25 6.82
C GLY A 69 5.52 -7.00 7.88
N ARG A 70 4.98 -5.77 8.00
CA ARG A 70 4.08 -5.39 9.11
C ARG A 70 2.87 -6.30 9.26
N THR A 71 2.28 -6.70 8.13
CA THR A 71 1.01 -7.47 8.09
C THR A 71 1.23 -8.98 8.01
N GLY A 72 2.49 -9.46 8.11
CA GLY A 72 2.82 -10.85 7.81
C GLY A 72 2.89 -11.16 6.32
N HIS A 73 2.89 -10.14 5.47
CA HIS A 73 3.33 -10.16 4.08
C HIS A 73 4.46 -9.13 3.91
N MET A 74 5.30 -9.27 2.88
CA MET A 74 6.32 -8.23 2.61
C MET A 74 5.63 -6.90 2.30
N PHE A 75 4.58 -6.95 1.48
CA PHE A 75 3.67 -5.84 1.23
C PHE A 75 2.24 -6.32 1.43
N ALA A 76 1.38 -5.52 2.08
CA ALA A 76 0.03 -5.92 2.43
C ALA A 76 -0.86 -6.18 1.21
N PHE A 77 -0.62 -5.51 0.07
CA PHE A 77 -1.36 -5.77 -1.17
C PHE A 77 -1.27 -7.23 -1.64
N GLN A 78 -0.21 -7.96 -1.24
CA GLN A 78 0.00 -9.35 -1.62
C GLN A 78 -1.10 -10.28 -1.08
N ARG A 79 -1.78 -9.88 0.01
CA ARG A 79 -2.92 -10.61 0.58
C ARG A 79 -4.04 -10.81 -0.44
N ASP A 80 -4.24 -9.84 -1.31
CA ASP A 80 -5.33 -9.81 -2.29
C ASP A 80 -4.83 -10.14 -3.71
N GLY A 81 -3.56 -10.51 -3.88
CA GLY A 81 -2.97 -10.87 -5.18
C GLY A 81 -2.85 -9.69 -6.16
N VAL A 82 -2.84 -8.46 -5.64
CA VAL A 82 -2.75 -7.23 -6.43
C VAL A 82 -1.29 -6.82 -6.63
N THR A 83 -1.00 -6.04 -7.66
CA THR A 83 0.23 -5.26 -7.76
C THR A 83 -0.17 -3.85 -8.20
N PRO A 84 0.08 -2.81 -7.39
CA PRO A 84 -0.33 -1.45 -7.74
C PRO A 84 0.52 -0.89 -8.88
N ASP A 85 0.00 0.13 -9.54
CA ASP A 85 0.75 0.87 -10.57
C ASP A 85 1.85 1.72 -9.92
N ILE A 86 1.56 2.29 -8.74
CA ILE A 86 2.51 3.03 -7.91
C ILE A 86 2.41 2.55 -6.46
N LEU A 87 3.56 2.29 -5.83
CA LEU A 87 3.67 1.93 -4.42
C LEU A 87 4.40 3.02 -3.67
N THR A 88 3.88 3.46 -2.53
CA THR A 88 4.59 4.39 -1.63
C THR A 88 5.04 3.69 -0.36
N LEU A 89 6.29 3.90 0.03
CA LEU A 89 6.92 3.35 1.22
C LEU A 89 7.54 4.45 2.07
N SER A 90 7.49 4.28 3.38
CA SER A 90 8.21 5.12 4.36
C SER A 90 8.28 4.37 5.69
N LYS A 91 8.36 5.07 6.81
CA LYS A 91 8.37 4.57 8.20
C LYS A 91 9.33 3.39 8.40
N THR A 92 8.84 2.15 8.25
CA THR A 92 9.62 0.93 8.46
C THR A 92 10.89 0.90 7.62
N ILE A 93 10.84 1.30 6.33
CA ILE A 93 12.01 1.27 5.45
C ILE A 93 13.14 2.19 5.94
N GLY A 94 12.81 3.28 6.62
CA GLY A 94 13.79 4.19 7.21
C GLY A 94 14.24 3.81 8.61
N ALA A 95 13.52 2.92 9.29
CA ALA A 95 13.77 2.48 10.68
C ALA A 95 14.15 3.63 11.65
N GLY A 96 13.49 4.79 11.52
CA GLY A 96 13.74 5.98 12.34
C GLY A 96 14.54 7.09 11.64
N LEU A 97 15.15 6.83 10.48
CA LEU A 97 15.67 7.86 9.59
C LEU A 97 14.63 8.33 8.57
N PRO A 98 14.72 9.59 8.10
CA PRO A 98 13.84 10.14 7.07
C PRO A 98 14.14 9.50 5.72
N LEU A 99 13.46 8.38 5.44
CA LEU A 99 13.49 7.68 4.17
C LEU A 99 12.05 7.40 3.70
N SER A 100 11.81 7.68 2.43
CA SER A 100 10.62 7.27 1.70
C SER A 100 11.01 6.84 0.30
N ALA A 101 10.20 5.97 -0.30
CA ALA A 101 10.34 5.56 -1.68
C ALA A 101 8.99 5.61 -2.38
N VAL A 102 9.02 5.99 -3.66
CA VAL A 102 7.92 5.82 -4.59
C VAL A 102 8.43 4.87 -5.66
N MET A 103 7.73 3.75 -5.85
CA MET A 103 8.05 2.74 -6.85
C MET A 103 6.93 2.73 -7.87
N THR A 104 7.28 2.60 -9.16
CA THR A 104 6.33 2.58 -10.27
C THR A 104 6.80 1.60 -11.33
N THR A 105 5.95 1.29 -12.30
CA THR A 105 6.34 0.50 -13.47
C THR A 105 7.30 1.27 -14.37
N ALA A 106 8.12 0.55 -15.14
CA ALA A 106 9.01 1.16 -16.13
C ALA A 106 8.22 1.96 -17.18
N GLU A 107 7.06 1.48 -17.61
CA GLU A 107 6.19 2.17 -18.57
C GLU A 107 5.76 3.56 -18.08
N ILE A 108 5.34 3.66 -16.81
CA ILE A 108 4.93 4.94 -16.21
C ILE A 108 6.13 5.89 -16.08
N GLU A 109 7.30 5.37 -15.70
CA GLU A 109 8.54 6.15 -15.59
C GLU A 109 8.97 6.70 -16.96
N GLU A 110 9.00 5.86 -17.99
CA GLU A 110 9.34 6.23 -19.36
C GLU A 110 8.38 7.29 -19.91
N GLU A 111 7.08 7.14 -19.69
CA GLU A 111 6.08 8.12 -20.14
C GLU A 111 6.23 9.46 -19.39
N ALA A 112 6.45 9.42 -18.07
CA ALA A 112 6.68 10.61 -17.28
C ALA A 112 7.94 11.35 -17.74
N HIS A 113 9.03 10.61 -17.99
CA HIS A 113 10.28 11.15 -18.52
C HIS A 113 10.08 11.78 -19.91
N ALA A 114 9.40 11.10 -20.83
CA ALA A 114 9.11 11.60 -22.17
C ALA A 114 8.25 12.89 -22.15
N LYS A 115 7.39 13.05 -21.15
CA LYS A 115 6.60 14.27 -20.90
C LYS A 115 7.38 15.38 -20.18
N GLY A 116 8.64 15.16 -19.85
CA GLY A 116 9.51 16.13 -19.18
C GLY A 116 9.25 16.26 -17.68
N PHE A 117 8.64 15.25 -17.04
CA PHE A 117 8.50 15.24 -15.59
C PHE A 117 9.87 15.09 -14.92
N LEU A 118 10.19 16.02 -14.03
CA LEU A 118 11.39 15.99 -13.21
C LEU A 118 11.00 16.14 -11.74
N PHE A 119 11.16 15.06 -10.98
CA PHE A 119 11.11 15.11 -9.53
C PHE A 119 12.52 15.22 -8.97
N TYR A 120 12.81 16.32 -8.26
CA TYR A 120 14.10 16.54 -7.64
C TYR A 120 13.93 17.16 -6.26
N THR A 121 14.66 16.63 -5.28
CA THR A 121 14.84 17.24 -3.96
C THR A 121 16.31 17.18 -3.59
N THR A 122 16.79 18.06 -2.71
CA THR A 122 18.20 18.11 -2.30
C THR A 122 18.73 16.77 -1.77
N HIS A 123 17.86 16.01 -1.10
CA HIS A 123 18.19 14.73 -0.48
C HIS A 123 17.63 13.53 -1.27
N VAL A 124 17.23 13.73 -2.53
CA VAL A 124 16.84 12.60 -3.39
C VAL A 124 18.05 11.68 -3.54
N SER A 125 17.85 10.38 -3.29
CA SER A 125 18.91 9.37 -3.40
C SER A 125 20.13 9.62 -2.48
N ASP A 126 19.91 10.21 -1.29
CA ASP A 126 20.96 10.38 -0.28
C ASP A 126 21.52 9.00 0.16
N PRO A 127 22.85 8.76 0.04
CA PRO A 127 23.42 7.45 0.28
C PRO A 127 23.26 6.95 1.71
N LEU A 128 23.16 7.84 2.70
CA LEU A 128 23.04 7.43 4.11
C LEU A 128 21.65 6.81 4.39
N PRO A 129 20.52 7.49 4.14
CA PRO A 129 19.20 6.87 4.21
C PRO A 129 19.08 5.62 3.32
N ALA A 130 19.66 5.63 2.12
CA ALA A 130 19.64 4.46 1.24
C ALA A 130 20.33 3.23 1.86
N ALA A 131 21.51 3.41 2.46
CA ALA A 131 22.23 2.32 3.15
C ALA A 131 21.44 1.78 4.35
N VAL A 132 20.75 2.65 5.09
CA VAL A 132 19.82 2.22 6.17
C VAL A 132 18.67 1.42 5.60
N GLY A 133 18.06 1.86 4.50
CA GLY A 133 17.00 1.12 3.83
C GLY A 133 17.43 -0.30 3.43
N LEU A 134 18.63 -0.45 2.85
CA LEU A 134 19.19 -1.76 2.52
C LEU A 134 19.37 -2.63 3.76
N ALA A 135 20.02 -2.11 4.81
CA ALA A 135 20.22 -2.86 6.05
C ALA A 135 18.89 -3.29 6.70
N VAL A 136 17.84 -2.46 6.61
CA VAL A 136 16.49 -2.82 7.08
C VAL A 136 15.93 -4.00 6.29
N LEU A 137 16.05 -3.99 4.96
CA LEU A 137 15.57 -5.08 4.12
C LEU A 137 16.33 -6.38 4.40
N ASP A 138 17.65 -6.31 4.54
CA ASP A 138 18.51 -7.45 4.89
C ASP A 138 18.06 -8.08 6.22
N VAL A 139 17.86 -7.26 7.27
CA VAL A 139 17.39 -7.75 8.58
C VAL A 139 16.00 -8.38 8.48
N VAL A 140 15.08 -7.78 7.71
CA VAL A 140 13.72 -8.32 7.54
C VAL A 140 13.75 -9.71 6.90
N GLU A 141 14.62 -9.93 5.92
CA GLU A 141 14.79 -11.21 5.23
C GLU A 141 15.55 -12.23 6.09
N GLU A 142 16.74 -11.87 6.60
CA GLU A 142 17.63 -12.76 7.35
C GLU A 142 16.98 -13.26 8.65
N GLU A 143 16.31 -12.37 9.38
CA GLU A 143 15.64 -12.72 10.64
C GLU A 143 14.21 -13.26 10.44
N LYS A 144 13.75 -13.40 9.19
CA LYS A 144 12.41 -13.91 8.84
C LYS A 144 11.30 -13.12 9.55
N LEU A 145 11.40 -11.80 9.53
CA LEU A 145 10.52 -10.93 10.29
C LEU A 145 9.08 -10.95 9.75
N VAL A 146 8.89 -11.26 8.47
CA VAL A 146 7.55 -11.42 7.87
C VAL A 146 6.82 -12.63 8.48
N GLU A 147 7.48 -13.79 8.57
CA GLU A 147 6.95 -15.00 9.20
C GLU A 147 6.72 -14.78 10.70
N ARG A 148 7.66 -14.10 11.35
CA ARG A 148 7.54 -13.75 12.76
C ARG A 148 6.34 -12.83 12.99
N ALA A 149 6.13 -11.82 12.15
CA ALA A 149 4.97 -10.93 12.23
C ALA A 149 3.65 -11.71 12.07
N ARG A 150 3.58 -12.66 11.13
CA ARG A 150 2.41 -13.54 10.96
C ARG A 150 2.12 -14.37 12.23
N SER A 151 3.14 -15.02 12.79
CA SER A 151 2.96 -15.86 13.99
C SER A 151 2.61 -15.05 15.25
N MET A 152 3.28 -13.91 15.46
CA MET A 152 3.03 -13.05 16.61
C MET A 152 1.70 -12.29 16.48
N GLY A 153 1.35 -11.89 15.26
CA GLY A 153 0.05 -11.28 14.94
C GLY A 153 -1.11 -12.20 15.30
N ALA A 154 -1.04 -13.48 14.89
CA ALA A 154 -2.05 -14.47 15.24
C ALA A 154 -2.19 -14.66 16.76
N LYS A 155 -1.07 -14.70 17.49
CA LYS A 155 -1.07 -14.78 18.96
C LYS A 155 -1.71 -13.56 19.61
N LEU A 156 -1.36 -12.35 19.15
CA LEU A 156 -1.93 -11.10 19.66
C LEU A 156 -3.44 -11.04 19.39
N PHE A 157 -3.86 -11.36 18.16
CA PHE A 157 -5.27 -11.35 17.76
C PHE A 157 -6.12 -12.33 18.60
N ALA A 158 -5.62 -13.54 18.85
CA ALA A 158 -6.29 -14.50 19.72
C ALA A 158 -6.45 -13.98 21.16
N GLY A 159 -5.40 -13.35 21.70
CA GLY A 159 -5.45 -12.74 23.04
C GLY A 159 -6.47 -11.60 23.14
N LEU A 160 -6.47 -10.67 22.17
CA LEU A 160 -7.43 -9.56 22.11
C LEU A 160 -8.87 -10.07 21.93
N SER A 161 -9.07 -11.11 21.12
CA SER A 161 -10.38 -11.73 20.91
C SER A 161 -10.93 -12.36 22.19
N SER A 162 -10.07 -13.00 22.99
CA SER A 162 -10.46 -13.54 24.30
C SER A 162 -10.87 -12.43 25.28
N LEU A 163 -10.18 -11.28 25.26
CA LEU A 163 -10.54 -10.13 26.10
C LEU A 163 -11.88 -9.52 25.69
N LYS A 164 -12.20 -9.45 24.39
CA LYS A 164 -13.48 -8.94 23.88
C LYS A 164 -14.70 -9.74 24.36
N GLN A 165 -14.52 -11.02 24.69
CA GLN A 165 -15.58 -11.92 25.13
C GLN A 165 -15.87 -11.82 26.65
N ARG A 166 -15.07 -11.05 27.39
CA ARG A 166 -15.23 -10.83 28.83
C ARG A 166 -15.99 -9.54 29.08
#